data_AF-A0A816AM42-F1
#
_entry.id   AF-A0A816AM42-F1
#
_cell.length_a   1.000
_cell.length_b   1.000
_cell.length_c   1.000
_cell.angle_alpha   90.00
_cell.angle_beta   90.00
_cell.angle_gamma   90.00
#
_symmetry.space_group_name_H-M   'P 1'
#
loop_
_entity.id
_entity.type
_entity.pdbx_description
1 polymer ?
#
loop_
_entity_poly.entity_id
_entity_poly.type
_entity_poly.pdbx_seq_one_letter_code
_entity_poly.pdbx_strand_id
1 'polypeptide(L)'
;MSFKPQNTRVAATKRIIRDLKDLDKLPIPGLGVTCPDESDPFVLHCNVLINDGPYHGVMIHLILHIPEDYPLTGPAGNIAPGLEFDSRYHGHIHQDYRNGHSLCNDLLTNFAFYFRSVDGGTTKKASGWSPGYTLSTALLQIVTFFAEPDLISAASSESIVYLRKMVKNFTCTTCGHSYDNPNPAIVGYNEKKSDKQQTEEELMKSKRELMEKLTCGVTKQNVIEDQICLGYPLLVTRDNRGRLWPEIVLELISYDAYVAEIQKSGGEKLDFYENLKFRSVTGADYNHWLPLYINANHFRQGQTIIQN
;
A
#
# COMPACT_ATOMS: atom_id res chain seq x y z
N MET A 1 -27.68 10.40 17.95
CA MET A 1 -26.42 10.03 18.64
C MET A 1 -25.33 10.13 17.61
N SER A 2 -24.41 11.08 17.77
CA SER A 2 -23.28 11.29 16.88
C SER A 2 -22.31 10.12 17.03
N PHE A 3 -22.17 9.30 15.99
CA PHE A 3 -21.09 8.33 15.88
C PHE A 3 -19.79 9.13 15.70
N LYS A 4 -18.99 9.22 16.78
CA LYS A 4 -17.63 9.76 16.68
C LYS A 4 -16.79 8.79 15.84
N PRO A 5 -15.86 9.28 14.99
CA PRO A 5 -15.01 8.42 14.17
C PRO A 5 -13.95 7.74 15.06
N GLN A 6 -14.34 6.63 15.67
CA GLN A 6 -13.44 5.55 16.04
C GLN A 6 -13.48 4.60 14.83
N ASN A 7 -12.41 4.32 14.07
CA ASN A 7 -11.01 4.27 14.47
C ASN A 7 -10.13 4.07 13.21
N THR A 8 -10.05 5.05 12.30
CA THR A 8 -9.29 4.95 11.03
C THR A 8 -7.84 4.54 11.27
N ARG A 9 -7.19 5.15 12.27
CA ARG A 9 -5.82 4.83 12.68
C ARG A 9 -5.67 3.37 13.14
N VAL A 10 -6.63 2.79 13.86
CA VAL A 10 -6.55 1.37 14.26
C VAL A 10 -6.77 0.44 13.08
N ALA A 11 -7.69 0.76 12.17
CA ALA A 11 -7.87 -0.01 10.94
C ALA A 11 -6.59 0.01 10.09
N ALA A 12 -5.99 1.19 9.91
CA ALA A 12 -4.72 1.37 9.24
C ALA A 12 -3.58 0.60 9.93
N THR A 13 -3.47 0.70 11.26
CA THR A 13 -2.47 -0.06 12.04
C THR A 13 -2.59 -1.57 11.81
N LYS A 14 -3.81 -2.11 11.88
CA LYS A 14 -4.05 -3.54 11.60
C LYS A 14 -3.63 -3.93 10.18
N ARG A 15 -3.93 -3.07 9.20
CA ARG A 15 -3.53 -3.28 7.81
C ARG A 15 -2.01 -3.24 7.65
N ILE A 16 -1.32 -2.26 8.24
CA ILE A 16 0.15 -2.14 8.21
C ILE A 16 0.80 -3.40 8.80
N ILE A 17 0.36 -3.82 9.99
CA ILE A 17 0.90 -5.02 10.64
C ILE A 17 0.71 -6.28 9.78
N ARG A 18 -0.43 -6.39 9.08
CA ARG A 18 -0.65 -7.50 8.14
C ARG A 18 0.33 -7.44 6.97
N ASP A 19 0.48 -6.28 6.35
CA ASP A 19 1.41 -6.10 5.23
C ASP A 19 2.87 -6.38 5.64
N LEU A 20 3.28 -5.98 6.84
CA LEU A 20 4.61 -6.31 7.40
C LEU A 20 4.78 -7.82 7.61
N LYS A 21 3.78 -8.51 8.17
CA LYS A 21 3.80 -9.98 8.31
C LYS A 21 3.88 -10.69 6.97
N ASP A 22 3.26 -10.15 5.93
CA ASP A 22 3.31 -10.73 4.59
C ASP A 22 4.67 -10.48 3.94
N LEU A 23 5.31 -9.33 4.18
CA LEU A 23 6.71 -9.07 3.83
C LEU A 23 7.67 -10.03 4.54
N ASP A 24 7.46 -10.35 5.82
CA ASP A 24 8.30 -11.31 6.55
C ASP A 24 8.21 -12.73 5.97
N LYS A 25 7.02 -13.14 5.50
CA LYS A 25 6.81 -14.45 4.87
C LYS A 25 7.41 -14.54 3.47
N LEU A 26 7.32 -13.44 2.72
CA LEU A 26 7.80 -13.34 1.34
C LEU A 26 8.68 -12.09 1.19
N PRO A 27 9.92 -12.14 1.70
CA PRO A 27 10.81 -10.99 1.64
C PRO A 27 11.19 -10.67 0.20
N ILE A 28 11.35 -9.37 -0.07
CA ILE A 28 11.81 -8.87 -1.37
C ILE A 28 13.35 -8.87 -1.36
N PRO A 29 14.02 -9.59 -2.28
CA PRO A 29 15.48 -9.60 -2.34
C PRO A 29 16.06 -8.19 -2.52
N GLY A 30 17.13 -7.86 -1.79
CA GLY A 30 17.73 -6.53 -1.83
C GLY A 30 16.97 -5.47 -1.04
N LEU A 31 15.92 -5.86 -0.30
CA LEU A 31 15.16 -4.96 0.55
C LEU A 31 15.31 -5.34 2.03
N GLY A 32 15.36 -4.34 2.90
CA GLY A 32 15.10 -4.47 4.33
C GLY A 32 14.03 -3.47 4.75
N VAL A 33 13.16 -3.85 5.70
CA VAL A 33 12.13 -2.96 6.28
C VAL A 33 12.15 -3.12 7.80
N THR A 34 12.06 -2.01 8.53
CA THR A 34 11.84 -2.01 9.98
C THR A 34 10.89 -0.90 10.39
N CYS A 35 10.25 -1.07 11.54
CA CYS A 35 9.51 -0.05 12.25
C CYS A 35 10.39 0.38 13.44
N PRO A 36 11.09 1.54 13.38
CA PRO A 36 12.02 1.93 14.44
C PRO A 36 11.35 2.10 15.81
N ASP A 37 10.09 2.53 15.80
CA ASP A 37 9.25 2.67 16.99
C ASP A 37 7.97 1.85 16.81
N GLU A 38 7.87 0.71 17.48
CA GLU A 38 6.70 -0.17 17.41
C GLU A 38 5.39 0.51 17.84
N SER A 39 5.46 1.63 18.58
CA SER A 39 4.29 2.41 18.97
C SER A 39 3.76 3.32 17.84
N ASP A 40 4.57 3.56 16.81
CA ASP A 40 4.19 4.33 15.61
C ASP A 40 4.49 3.57 14.30
N PRO A 41 3.65 2.60 13.92
CA PRO A 41 3.83 1.81 12.70
C PRO A 41 3.64 2.62 11.40
N PHE A 42 3.37 3.92 11.51
CA PHE A 42 3.14 4.80 10.36
C PHE A 42 4.43 5.36 9.76
N VAL A 43 5.58 5.09 10.38
CA VAL A 43 6.90 5.43 9.83
C VAL A 43 7.74 4.17 9.74
N LEU A 44 8.09 3.79 8.51
CA LEU A 44 8.95 2.63 8.26
C LEU A 44 10.28 3.09 7.69
N HIS A 45 11.36 2.51 8.20
CA HIS A 45 12.69 2.68 7.64
C HIS A 45 13.01 1.51 6.73
N CYS A 46 13.53 1.80 5.54
CA CYS A 46 13.82 0.79 4.53
C CYS A 46 15.26 0.92 4.03
N ASN A 47 15.88 -0.21 3.68
CA ASN A 47 17.13 -0.25 2.94
C ASN A 47 16.88 -0.91 1.59
N VAL A 48 17.29 -0.25 0.52
CA VAL A 48 17.21 -0.77 -0.85
C VAL A 48 18.63 -0.93 -1.39
N LEU A 49 19.03 -2.16 -1.66
CA LEU A 49 20.24 -2.47 -2.41
C LEU A 49 19.91 -2.45 -3.90
N ILE A 50 20.54 -1.53 -4.64
CA ILE A 50 20.39 -1.42 -6.08
C ILE A 50 21.15 -2.57 -6.74
N ASN A 51 20.42 -3.50 -7.35
CA ASN A 51 20.98 -4.70 -7.98
C ASN A 51 21.16 -4.55 -9.49
N ASP A 52 20.54 -3.56 -10.12
CA ASP A 52 20.59 -3.35 -11.57
C ASP A 52 20.85 -1.86 -11.88
N GLY A 53 21.36 -1.60 -13.10
CA GLY A 53 21.62 -0.23 -13.56
C GLY A 53 22.95 0.38 -13.08
N PRO A 54 23.16 1.69 -13.30
CA PRO A 54 24.46 2.35 -13.11
C PRO A 54 24.92 2.42 -11.66
N TYR A 55 24.00 2.26 -10.70
CA TYR A 55 24.28 2.32 -9.27
C TYR A 55 24.33 0.95 -8.61
N HIS A 56 24.57 -0.13 -9.38
CA HIS A 56 24.74 -1.47 -8.85
C HIS A 56 25.66 -1.50 -7.61
N GLY A 57 25.17 -2.13 -6.53
CA GLY A 57 25.84 -2.28 -5.24
C GLY A 57 25.72 -1.08 -4.30
N VAL A 58 25.00 -0.03 -4.69
CA VAL A 58 24.68 1.11 -3.81
C VAL A 58 23.48 0.76 -2.95
N MET A 59 23.58 1.04 -1.65
CA MET A 59 22.49 0.89 -0.70
C MET A 59 21.90 2.26 -0.35
N ILE A 60 20.59 2.41 -0.54
CA ILE A 60 19.87 3.64 -0.25
C ILE A 60 18.97 3.42 0.97
N HIS A 61 19.11 4.30 1.97
CA HIS A 61 18.23 4.33 3.13
C HIS A 61 17.04 5.26 2.87
N LEU A 62 15.84 4.75 3.11
CA LEU A 62 14.57 5.41 2.82
C LEU A 62 13.68 5.44 4.06
N ILE A 63 12.77 6.40 4.06
CA ILE A 63 11.69 6.50 5.03
C ILE A 63 10.36 6.47 4.27
N LEU A 64 9.49 5.52 4.65
CA LEU A 64 8.11 5.47 4.21
C LEU A 64 7.21 6.10 5.27
N HIS A 65 6.37 7.02 4.82
CA HIS A 65 5.34 7.66 5.64
C HIS A 65 3.98 7.11 5.23
N ILE A 66 3.34 6.37 6.13
CA ILE A 66 2.05 5.74 5.90
C ILE A 66 0.96 6.67 6.48
N PRO A 67 -0.12 6.96 5.74
CA PRO A 67 -1.18 7.82 6.24
C PRO A 67 -2.13 7.10 7.22
N GLU A 68 -2.82 7.85 8.07
CA GLU A 68 -3.75 7.29 9.07
C GLU A 68 -5.00 6.63 8.49
N ASP A 69 -5.29 6.88 7.21
CA ASP A 69 -6.38 6.24 6.46
C ASP A 69 -5.88 5.15 5.50
N TYR A 70 -4.64 4.68 5.66
CA TYR A 70 -4.11 3.55 4.90
C TYR A 70 -5.05 2.32 5.01
N PRO A 71 -5.36 1.63 3.89
CA PRO A 71 -4.76 1.72 2.56
C PRO A 71 -5.50 2.66 1.60
N LEU A 72 -6.51 3.41 2.07
CA LEU A 72 -7.31 4.28 1.21
C LEU A 72 -6.47 5.37 0.55
N THR A 73 -5.46 5.85 1.28
CA THR A 73 -4.37 6.67 0.75
C THR A 73 -3.08 5.86 0.80
N GLY A 74 -2.29 5.91 -0.27
CA GLY A 74 -1.01 5.21 -0.35
C GLY A 74 0.11 5.86 0.47
N PRO A 75 1.21 5.14 0.70
CA PRO A 75 2.36 5.68 1.40
C PRO A 75 3.08 6.76 0.58
N ALA A 76 3.79 7.64 1.27
CA ALA A 76 4.80 8.51 0.71
C ALA A 76 6.20 7.94 1.01
N GLY A 77 7.18 8.21 0.15
CA GLY A 77 8.55 7.75 0.30
C GLY A 77 9.56 8.88 0.12
N ASN A 78 10.57 8.89 1.00
CA ASN A 78 11.65 9.85 1.00
C ASN A 78 13.00 9.15 1.15
N ILE A 79 14.03 9.70 0.51
CA ILE A 79 15.43 9.47 0.87
C ILE A 79 15.63 9.98 2.29
N ALA A 80 16.30 9.19 3.14
CA ALA A 80 16.51 9.58 4.52
C ALA A 80 17.28 10.92 4.64
N PRO A 81 16.89 11.81 5.58
CA PRO A 81 17.57 13.08 5.80
C PRO A 81 19.08 12.92 6.03
N GLY A 82 19.88 13.77 5.38
CA GLY A 82 21.35 13.73 5.45
C GLY A 82 22.00 12.80 4.42
N LEU A 83 21.22 12.00 3.68
CA LEU A 83 21.68 11.31 2.49
C LEU A 83 21.32 12.15 1.25
N GLU A 84 22.31 12.83 0.67
CA GLU A 84 22.14 13.76 -0.46
C GLU A 84 21.97 13.03 -1.81
N PHE A 85 21.12 12.01 -1.84
CA PHE A 85 20.69 11.36 -3.07
C PHE A 85 19.53 12.18 -3.66
N ASP A 86 19.85 13.07 -4.60
CA ASP A 86 18.91 14.04 -5.19
C ASP A 86 18.73 13.86 -6.71
N SER A 87 18.18 14.88 -7.37
CA SER A 87 17.90 14.90 -8.81
C SER A 87 19.13 14.69 -9.70
N ARG A 88 20.35 14.84 -9.16
CA ARG A 88 21.60 14.52 -9.89
C ARG A 88 21.78 13.02 -10.07
N TYR A 89 21.17 12.22 -9.21
CA TYR A 89 21.27 10.76 -9.22
C TYR A 89 20.02 10.11 -9.80
N HIS A 90 18.85 10.74 -9.73
CA HIS A 90 17.62 10.22 -10.32
C HIS A 90 16.66 11.34 -10.75
N GLY A 91 16.15 11.31 -11.99
CA GLY A 91 15.34 12.39 -12.57
C GLY A 91 14.03 12.70 -11.83
N HIS A 92 13.45 11.70 -11.18
CA HIS A 92 12.22 11.78 -10.38
C HIS A 92 12.43 11.92 -8.87
N ILE A 93 13.58 12.42 -8.42
CA ILE A 93 13.79 12.78 -7.02
C ILE A 93 13.78 14.29 -6.86
N HIS A 94 12.99 14.77 -5.91
CA HIS A 94 12.82 16.19 -5.65
C HIS A 94 13.18 16.54 -4.22
N GLN A 95 13.61 17.77 -4.01
CA GLN A 95 13.95 18.26 -2.69
C GLN A 95 12.71 18.41 -1.81
N ASP A 96 12.76 17.83 -0.61
CA ASP A 96 11.84 18.10 0.48
C ASP A 96 12.65 18.32 1.76
N TYR A 97 12.62 19.55 2.26
CA TYR A 97 13.41 19.99 3.41
C TYR A 97 12.91 19.43 4.74
N ARG A 98 11.69 18.87 4.79
CA ARG A 98 11.08 18.37 6.02
C ARG A 98 11.42 16.90 6.27
N ASN A 99 11.34 16.07 5.23
CA ASN A 99 11.44 14.62 5.38
C ASN A 99 12.62 14.00 4.60
N GLY A 100 13.46 14.82 3.96
CA GLY A 100 14.49 14.37 3.02
C GLY A 100 13.95 14.31 1.59
N HIS A 101 14.76 13.92 0.60
CA HIS A 101 14.35 14.02 -0.81
C HIS A 101 13.16 13.11 -1.14
N SER A 102 12.09 13.67 -1.70
CA SER A 102 10.86 12.95 -2.05
C SER A 102 10.99 12.18 -3.35
N LEU A 103 10.44 10.97 -3.38
CA LEU A 103 10.33 10.14 -4.59
C LEU A 103 9.07 10.54 -5.38
N CYS A 104 9.23 10.90 -6.65
CA CYS A 104 8.13 11.07 -7.59
C CYS A 104 7.85 9.75 -8.31
N ASN A 105 6.95 8.97 -7.72
CA ASN A 105 6.48 7.72 -8.28
C ASN A 105 4.95 7.70 -8.22
N ASP A 106 4.31 7.14 -9.24
CA ASP A 106 2.85 7.15 -9.41
C ASP A 106 2.11 6.33 -8.33
N LEU A 107 2.77 5.30 -7.78
CA LEU A 107 2.28 4.50 -6.65
C LEU A 107 2.49 5.18 -5.28
N LEU A 108 3.34 6.21 -5.20
CA LEU A 108 3.59 6.96 -3.97
C LEU A 108 2.77 8.25 -3.92
N THR A 109 2.45 8.71 -2.71
CA THR A 109 1.54 9.85 -2.53
C THR A 109 2.23 11.21 -2.43
N ASN A 110 3.57 11.28 -2.41
CA ASN A 110 4.35 12.52 -2.37
C ASN A 110 3.86 13.54 -3.43
N PHE A 111 3.58 13.06 -4.64
CA PHE A 111 3.21 13.88 -5.80
C PHE A 111 1.80 13.57 -6.32
N ALA A 112 0.94 12.97 -5.48
CA ALA A 112 -0.42 12.60 -5.86
C ALA A 112 -1.26 13.76 -6.43
N PHE A 113 -0.88 15.02 -6.16
CA PHE A 113 -1.54 16.21 -6.71
C PHE A 113 -1.17 16.53 -8.16
N TYR A 114 0.07 16.25 -8.60
CA TYR A 114 0.49 16.45 -9.99
C TYR A 114 -0.30 15.56 -10.94
N PHE A 115 -0.68 14.38 -10.46
CA PHE A 115 -1.49 13.44 -11.20
C PHE A 115 -3.00 13.73 -11.12
N ARG A 116 -3.47 14.79 -10.45
CA ARG A 116 -4.92 15.10 -10.43
C ARG A 116 -5.39 15.88 -11.65
N SER A 117 -4.48 16.46 -12.44
CA SER A 117 -4.80 17.45 -13.47
C SER A 117 -4.60 16.99 -14.92
N VAL A 118 -4.12 15.76 -15.16
CA VAL A 118 -3.69 15.32 -16.50
C VAL A 118 -4.87 14.95 -17.43
N ASP A 119 -6.09 14.80 -16.91
CA ASP A 119 -7.28 14.39 -17.69
C ASP A 119 -8.36 15.50 -17.82
N GLY A 120 -8.00 16.62 -18.45
CA GLY A 120 -8.98 17.49 -19.14
C GLY A 120 -10.12 18.07 -18.29
N GLY A 121 -9.88 18.38 -17.01
CA GLY A 121 -10.85 19.08 -16.16
C GLY A 121 -11.96 18.21 -15.56
N THR A 122 -11.92 16.89 -15.75
CA THR A 122 -12.73 15.96 -14.96
C THR A 122 -11.86 15.35 -13.87
N THR A 123 -12.31 15.44 -12.62
CA THR A 123 -11.60 15.03 -11.39
C THR A 123 -11.45 13.50 -11.28
N LYS A 124 -10.81 12.85 -12.24
CA LYS A 124 -10.32 11.48 -12.09
C LYS A 124 -8.92 11.54 -11.49
N LYS A 125 -8.77 11.05 -10.25
CA LYS A 125 -7.47 10.89 -9.57
C LYS A 125 -6.53 10.08 -10.49
N ALA A 126 -5.38 10.63 -10.89
CA ALA A 126 -4.37 9.86 -11.64
C ALA A 126 -3.17 9.40 -10.77
N SER A 127 -3.34 9.28 -9.44
CA SER A 127 -2.40 8.46 -8.66
C SER A 127 -2.59 7.00 -9.08
N GLY A 128 -1.47 6.32 -9.35
CA GLY A 128 -1.47 4.89 -9.66
C GLY A 128 -1.93 4.05 -8.47
N TRP A 129 -1.89 4.57 -7.24
CA TRP A 129 -2.27 3.84 -6.03
C TRP A 129 -3.75 3.43 -5.99
N SER A 130 -3.98 2.18 -5.61
CA SER A 130 -5.27 1.63 -5.23
C SER A 130 -5.20 1.03 -3.82
N PRO A 131 -6.29 1.08 -3.03
CA PRO A 131 -6.34 0.43 -1.71
C PRO A 131 -6.09 -1.09 -1.75
N GLY A 132 -6.17 -1.70 -2.93
CA GLY A 132 -5.79 -3.09 -3.14
C GLY A 132 -4.29 -3.37 -3.17
N TYR A 133 -3.45 -2.37 -3.32
CA TYR A 133 -2.01 -2.55 -3.22
C TYR A 133 -1.55 -2.71 -1.79
N THR A 134 -0.35 -3.27 -1.65
CA THR A 134 0.29 -3.59 -0.37
C THR A 134 1.57 -2.80 -0.22
N LEU A 135 2.14 -2.77 0.99
CA LEU A 135 3.51 -2.28 1.19
C LEU A 135 4.50 -3.05 0.29
N SER A 136 4.33 -4.35 0.09
CA SER A 136 5.15 -5.14 -0.84
C SER A 136 5.09 -4.60 -2.28
N THR A 137 3.89 -4.21 -2.74
CA THR A 137 3.74 -3.60 -4.07
C THR A 137 4.47 -2.26 -4.16
N ALA A 138 4.32 -1.40 -3.15
CA ALA A 138 5.01 -0.10 -3.10
C ALA A 138 6.53 -0.27 -3.07
N LEU A 139 7.03 -1.18 -2.24
CA LEU A 139 8.45 -1.43 -2.05
C LEU A 139 9.08 -2.07 -3.29
N LEU A 140 8.37 -2.99 -3.97
CA LEU A 140 8.85 -3.56 -5.22
C LEU A 140 8.98 -2.48 -6.31
N GLN A 141 8.02 -1.55 -6.38
CA GLN A 141 8.10 -0.41 -7.29
C GLN A 141 9.26 0.53 -6.94
N ILE A 142 9.60 0.68 -5.66
CA ILE A 142 10.77 1.47 -5.24
C ILE A 142 12.07 0.78 -5.67
N VAL A 143 12.16 -0.55 -5.60
CA VAL A 143 13.33 -1.28 -6.08
C VAL A 143 13.53 -1.08 -7.58
N THR A 144 12.46 -1.15 -8.37
CA THR A 144 12.53 -0.91 -9.83
C THR A 144 12.84 0.54 -10.15
N PHE A 145 12.27 1.50 -9.40
CA PHE A 145 12.57 2.93 -9.52
C PHE A 145 14.08 3.21 -9.46
N PHE A 146 14.79 2.67 -8.47
CA PHE A 146 16.23 2.92 -8.36
C PHE A 146 17.10 2.20 -9.40
N ALA A 147 16.60 1.13 -10.02
CA ALA A 147 17.30 0.44 -11.11
C ALA A 147 17.32 1.28 -12.40
N GLU A 148 16.31 2.14 -12.60
CA GLU A 148 16.13 2.98 -13.78
C GLU A 148 16.10 4.47 -13.39
N PRO A 149 17.26 5.12 -13.23
CA PRO A 149 17.34 6.46 -12.66
C PRO A 149 16.77 7.61 -13.53
N ASP A 150 16.23 7.29 -14.71
CA ASP A 150 15.64 8.23 -15.68
C ASP A 150 16.42 9.55 -15.83
N LEU A 151 17.72 9.44 -16.12
CA LEU A 151 18.59 10.59 -16.32
C LEU A 151 18.68 10.98 -17.79
N ILE A 152 18.67 12.30 -18.07
CA ILE A 152 18.86 12.86 -19.42
C ILE A 152 20.22 12.43 -20.00
N SER A 153 21.24 12.27 -19.15
CA SER A 153 22.56 11.78 -19.51
C SER A 153 23.03 10.73 -18.51
N ALA A 154 23.85 9.79 -18.99
CA ALA A 154 24.43 8.76 -18.12
C ALA A 154 25.24 9.38 -16.98
N ALA A 155 25.11 8.81 -15.78
CA ALA A 155 25.89 9.21 -14.62
C ALA A 155 27.39 9.03 -14.89
N SER A 156 28.20 10.05 -14.55
CA SER A 156 29.65 9.98 -14.74
C SER A 156 30.29 9.02 -13.73
N SER A 157 31.49 8.52 -14.04
CA SER A 157 32.21 7.63 -13.13
C SER A 157 32.54 8.32 -11.79
N GLU A 158 32.84 9.62 -11.84
CA GLU A 158 33.14 10.44 -10.67
C GLU A 158 31.91 10.62 -9.79
N SER A 159 30.73 10.84 -10.38
CA SER A 159 29.50 10.98 -9.61
C SER A 159 29.11 9.67 -8.91
N ILE A 160 29.33 8.52 -9.56
CA ILE A 160 29.11 7.19 -8.97
C ILE A 160 30.10 6.92 -7.83
N VAL A 161 31.38 7.28 -7.99
CA VAL A 161 32.39 7.14 -6.92
C VAL A 161 32.03 8.01 -5.71
N TYR A 162 31.61 9.26 -5.97
CA TYR A 162 31.14 10.15 -4.90
C TYR A 162 29.91 9.59 -4.19
N LEU A 163 28.91 9.11 -4.95
CA LEU A 163 27.71 8.48 -4.41
C LEU A 163 28.05 7.31 -3.48
N ARG A 164 28.95 6.42 -3.92
CA ARG A 164 29.43 5.29 -3.12
C ARG A 164 30.11 5.74 -1.83
N LYS A 165 30.89 6.81 -1.86
CA LYS A 165 31.51 7.39 -0.65
C LYS A 165 30.47 7.99 0.28
N MET A 166 29.47 8.69 -0.28
CA MET A 166 28.39 9.31 0.47
C MET A 166 27.56 8.27 1.22
N VAL A 167 27.10 7.20 0.55
CA VAL A 167 26.32 6.13 1.21
C VAL A 167 27.13 5.39 2.26
N LYS A 168 28.44 5.18 2.04
CA LYS A 168 29.33 4.55 3.02
C LYS A 168 29.48 5.35 4.31
N ASN A 169 29.50 6.67 4.18
CA ASN A 169 29.66 7.58 5.31
C ASN A 169 28.33 7.95 5.97
N PHE A 170 27.20 7.59 5.37
CA PHE A 170 25.89 7.91 5.90
C PHE A 170 25.58 7.03 7.13
N THR A 171 24.98 7.65 8.14
CA THR A 171 24.44 6.96 9.30
C THR A 171 23.10 7.57 9.68
N CYS A 172 22.06 6.76 9.78
CA CYS A 172 20.74 7.24 10.19
C CYS A 172 20.72 7.45 11.71
N THR A 173 20.32 8.63 12.15
CA THR A 173 20.22 8.99 13.57
C THR A 173 19.02 8.33 14.27
N THR A 174 17.97 7.97 13.53
CA THR A 174 16.74 7.38 14.08
C THR A 174 16.88 5.88 14.33
N CYS A 175 17.32 5.11 13.33
CA CYS A 175 17.39 3.65 13.42
C CYS A 175 18.83 3.10 13.57
N GLY A 176 19.86 3.95 13.52
CA GLY A 176 21.25 3.49 13.60
C GLY A 176 21.74 2.74 12.35
N HIS A 177 21.03 2.83 11.23
CA HIS A 177 21.50 2.33 9.93
C HIS A 177 22.88 2.88 9.61
N SER A 178 23.78 2.02 9.13
CA SER A 178 25.00 2.42 8.43
C SER A 178 25.29 1.42 7.31
N TYR A 179 26.24 1.73 6.44
CA TYR A 179 26.63 0.83 5.35
C TYR A 179 27.16 -0.52 5.85
N ASP A 180 27.99 -0.52 6.89
CA ASP A 180 28.61 -1.74 7.43
C ASP A 180 27.67 -2.50 8.40
N ASN A 181 26.69 -1.82 8.97
CA ASN A 181 25.65 -2.41 9.83
C ASN A 181 24.27 -1.94 9.34
N PRO A 182 23.74 -2.54 8.25
CA PRO A 182 22.46 -2.13 7.70
C PRO A 182 21.33 -2.47 8.67
N ASN A 183 20.62 -1.42 9.13
CA ASN A 183 19.37 -1.55 9.89
C ASN A 183 18.26 -0.80 9.14
N PRO A 184 17.20 -1.45 8.63
CA PRO A 184 16.95 -2.89 8.64
C PRO A 184 17.98 -3.70 7.85
N ALA A 185 18.22 -4.95 8.24
CA ALA A 185 19.06 -5.86 7.48
C ALA A 185 18.46 -6.11 6.09
N ILE A 186 19.31 -6.24 5.07
CA ILE A 186 18.88 -6.55 3.71
C ILE A 186 18.77 -8.06 3.54
N VAL A 187 17.65 -8.51 2.99
CA VAL A 187 17.49 -9.92 2.63
C VAL A 187 18.33 -10.21 1.38
N GLY A 188 19.30 -11.13 1.51
CA GLY A 188 20.20 -11.49 0.43
C GLY A 188 19.49 -12.21 -0.72
N TYR A 189 20.09 -12.16 -1.92
CA TYR A 189 19.58 -12.80 -3.14
C TYR A 189 19.71 -14.34 -3.15
N ASN A 190 20.22 -14.95 -2.08
CA ASN A 190 20.50 -16.38 -2.03
C ASN A 190 20.23 -16.98 -0.64
N GLU A 191 18.97 -17.07 -0.26
CA GLU A 191 18.53 -18.09 0.69
C GLU A 191 17.77 -19.16 -0.08
N LYS A 192 18.46 -20.28 -0.34
CA LYS A 192 17.82 -21.49 -0.86
C LYS A 192 16.82 -21.97 0.19
N LYS A 193 15.53 -21.78 -0.07
CA LYS A 193 14.48 -22.47 0.69
C LYS A 193 14.72 -23.97 0.54
N SER A 194 14.88 -24.65 1.68
CA SER A 194 15.09 -26.09 1.73
C SER A 194 13.79 -26.83 1.36
N ASP A 195 13.90 -27.79 0.45
CA ASP A 195 12.83 -28.71 0.10
C ASP A 195 12.53 -29.68 1.25
N LYS A 196 11.48 -29.38 2.02
CA LYS A 196 10.78 -30.40 2.81
C LYS A 196 9.27 -30.12 2.84
N GLN A 197 8.52 -31.17 2.51
CA GLN A 197 7.11 -31.47 2.83
C GLN A 197 6.06 -31.29 1.72
N GLN A 198 6.13 -32.21 0.76
CA GLN A 198 5.22 -32.39 -0.38
C GLN A 198 3.90 -33.11 -0.02
N THR A 199 3.35 -32.95 1.19
CA THR A 199 2.07 -33.62 1.55
C THR A 199 1.18 -32.79 2.48
N GLU A 200 1.74 -31.86 3.27
CA GLU A 200 0.99 -30.73 3.84
C GLU A 200 0.66 -29.65 2.78
N GLU A 201 1.33 -29.72 1.64
CA GLU A 201 1.31 -28.70 0.58
C GLU A 201 -0.04 -28.61 -0.14
N GLU A 202 -0.77 -29.72 -0.32
CA GLU A 202 -2.05 -29.73 -1.03
C GLU A 202 -3.22 -29.18 -0.19
N LEU A 203 -3.30 -29.57 1.10
CA LEU A 203 -4.30 -29.01 2.02
C LEU A 203 -4.04 -27.51 2.29
N MET A 204 -2.76 -27.14 2.45
CA MET A 204 -2.35 -25.74 2.59
C MET A 204 -2.58 -24.95 1.31
N LYS A 205 -2.44 -25.57 0.13
CA LYS A 205 -2.77 -24.96 -1.16
C LYS A 205 -4.26 -24.68 -1.28
N SER A 206 -5.13 -25.66 -0.99
CA SER A 206 -6.59 -25.42 -1.05
C SER A 206 -7.04 -24.38 -0.02
N LYS A 207 -6.48 -24.40 1.20
CA LYS A 207 -6.76 -23.36 2.20
C LYS A 207 -6.29 -21.99 1.72
N ARG A 208 -5.10 -21.88 1.14
CA ARG A 208 -4.56 -20.64 0.58
C ARG A 208 -5.39 -20.10 -0.58
N GLU A 209 -5.76 -20.95 -1.54
CA GLU A 209 -6.64 -20.58 -2.65
C GLU A 209 -8.01 -20.09 -2.15
N LEU A 210 -8.55 -20.72 -1.11
CA LEU A 210 -9.81 -20.29 -0.51
C LEU A 210 -9.66 -18.95 0.22
N MET A 211 -8.55 -18.75 0.95
CA MET A 211 -8.23 -17.47 1.59
C MET A 211 -8.11 -16.36 0.54
N GLU A 212 -7.37 -16.58 -0.55
CA GLU A 212 -7.23 -15.60 -1.64
C GLU A 212 -8.58 -15.22 -2.26
N LYS A 213 -9.47 -16.20 -2.47
CA LYS A 213 -10.80 -15.98 -3.06
C LYS A 213 -11.80 -15.31 -2.10
N LEU A 214 -11.64 -15.49 -0.80
CA LEU A 214 -12.55 -14.98 0.24
C LEU A 214 -11.88 -13.92 1.12
N THR A 215 -11.11 -13.03 0.47
CA THR A 215 -10.42 -11.90 1.08
C THR A 215 -11.04 -10.58 0.65
N CYS A 216 -11.16 -9.65 1.58
CA CYS A 216 -11.47 -8.26 1.28
C CYS A 216 -10.30 -7.63 0.51
N GLY A 217 -10.57 -7.13 -0.70
CA GLY A 217 -9.58 -6.49 -1.54
C GLY A 217 -8.89 -5.29 -0.88
N VAL A 218 -9.60 -4.57 0.00
CA VAL A 218 -9.11 -3.36 0.71
C VAL A 218 -8.39 -3.73 2.00
N THR A 219 -9.02 -4.40 2.97
CA THR A 219 -8.40 -4.64 4.28
C THR A 219 -7.45 -5.84 4.31
N LYS A 220 -7.48 -6.67 3.26
CA LYS A 220 -6.79 -7.96 3.16
C LYS A 220 -7.17 -8.96 4.27
N GLN A 221 -8.30 -8.72 4.95
CA GLN A 221 -8.90 -9.68 5.89
C GLN A 221 -9.66 -10.76 5.12
N ASN A 222 -9.71 -11.98 5.66
CA ASN A 222 -10.40 -13.12 5.04
C ASN A 222 -11.38 -13.79 6.00
N VAL A 223 -12.44 -14.41 5.48
CA VAL A 223 -13.51 -15.01 6.31
C VAL A 223 -13.10 -16.26 7.09
N ILE A 224 -11.91 -16.80 6.84
CA ILE A 224 -11.40 -18.01 7.51
C ILE A 224 -10.68 -17.63 8.80
N GLU A 225 -9.86 -16.59 8.75
CA GLU A 225 -9.04 -16.13 9.87
C GLU A 225 -9.64 -14.94 10.61
N ASP A 226 -10.44 -14.12 9.91
CA ASP A 226 -11.07 -12.94 10.45
C ASP A 226 -12.60 -13.11 10.57
N GLN A 227 -13.18 -12.51 11.61
CA GLN A 227 -14.63 -12.36 11.71
C GLN A 227 -15.09 -11.11 10.95
N ILE A 228 -15.25 -11.26 9.62
CA ILE A 228 -15.67 -10.17 8.74
C ILE A 228 -16.92 -10.55 7.93
N CYS A 229 -17.73 -9.56 7.60
CA CYS A 229 -18.78 -9.70 6.61
C CYS A 229 -18.27 -9.20 5.25
N LEU A 230 -18.40 -10.02 4.21
CA LEU A 230 -17.95 -9.75 2.84
C LEU A 230 -19.17 -9.55 1.95
N GLY A 231 -19.00 -8.72 0.95
CA GLY A 231 -20.04 -8.43 -0.03
C GLY A 231 -19.47 -7.81 -1.29
N TYR A 232 -20.34 -7.65 -2.27
CA TYR A 232 -20.01 -6.99 -3.52
C TYR A 232 -20.30 -5.49 -3.43
N PRO A 233 -19.35 -4.63 -3.85
CA PRO A 233 -19.67 -3.26 -4.15
C PRO A 233 -20.68 -3.20 -5.31
N LEU A 234 -21.63 -2.29 -5.21
CA LEU A 234 -22.64 -2.04 -6.23
C LEU A 234 -22.55 -0.59 -6.70
N LEU A 235 -22.61 -0.37 -8.00
CA LEU A 235 -22.92 0.92 -8.58
C LEU A 235 -24.42 0.97 -8.88
N VAL A 236 -25.16 1.72 -8.08
CA VAL A 236 -26.58 1.95 -8.28
C VAL A 236 -26.76 3.31 -8.96
N THR A 237 -27.33 3.30 -10.16
CA THR A 237 -27.66 4.52 -10.91
C THR A 237 -29.17 4.66 -11.06
N ARG A 238 -29.63 5.89 -11.27
CA ARG A 238 -31.04 6.20 -11.51
C ARG A 238 -31.21 6.69 -12.94
N ASP A 239 -32.15 6.10 -13.67
CA ASP A 239 -32.49 6.58 -15.01
C ASP A 239 -33.43 7.78 -14.99
N ASN A 240 -33.68 8.36 -16.17
CA ASN A 240 -34.57 9.54 -16.33
C ASN A 240 -36.03 9.29 -15.91
N ARG A 241 -36.42 8.03 -15.66
CA ARG A 241 -37.77 7.64 -15.17
C ARG A 241 -37.75 7.30 -13.68
N GLY A 242 -36.64 7.52 -12.99
CA GLY A 242 -36.49 7.24 -11.58
C GLY A 242 -36.24 5.78 -11.24
N ARG A 243 -36.00 4.88 -12.22
CA ARG A 243 -35.74 3.46 -11.95
C ARG A 243 -34.28 3.25 -11.55
N LEU A 244 -34.06 2.36 -10.59
CA LEU A 244 -32.72 2.00 -10.11
C LEU A 244 -32.11 0.88 -10.96
N TRP A 245 -30.86 1.07 -11.34
CA TRP A 245 -30.05 0.13 -12.13
C TRP A 245 -28.79 -0.23 -11.34
N PRO A 246 -28.75 -1.39 -10.67
CA PRO A 246 -27.57 -1.87 -9.97
C PRO A 246 -26.62 -2.59 -10.93
N GLU A 247 -25.34 -2.23 -10.85
CA GLU A 247 -24.23 -2.93 -11.49
C GLU A 247 -23.30 -3.49 -10.41
N ILE A 248 -22.96 -4.77 -10.51
CA ILE A 248 -22.08 -5.45 -9.55
C ILE A 248 -20.63 -5.19 -9.95
N VAL A 249 -19.83 -4.68 -9.02
CA VAL A 249 -18.37 -4.69 -9.16
C VAL A 249 -17.86 -6.05 -8.69
N LEU A 250 -17.20 -6.80 -9.59
CA LEU A 250 -16.74 -8.17 -9.34
C LEU A 250 -15.46 -8.22 -8.48
N GLU A 251 -15.55 -7.68 -7.28
CA GLU A 251 -14.54 -7.78 -6.23
C GLU A 251 -15.22 -7.93 -4.86
N LEU A 252 -14.51 -8.50 -3.88
CA LEU A 252 -15.03 -8.63 -2.52
C LEU A 252 -14.47 -7.50 -1.66
N ILE A 253 -15.36 -6.75 -1.00
CA ILE A 253 -14.98 -5.81 0.05
C ILE A 253 -15.71 -6.15 1.35
N SER A 254 -15.06 -5.91 2.49
CA SER A 254 -15.72 -6.04 3.77
C SER A 254 -16.68 -4.88 4.00
N TYR A 255 -17.69 -5.13 4.82
CA TYR A 255 -18.60 -4.07 5.26
C TYR A 255 -17.84 -2.90 5.94
N ASP A 256 -16.84 -3.22 6.77
CA ASP A 256 -16.02 -2.22 7.44
C ASP A 256 -15.25 -1.32 6.45
N ALA A 257 -14.77 -1.88 5.34
CA ALA A 257 -14.10 -1.11 4.29
C ALA A 257 -15.06 -0.14 3.60
N TYR A 258 -16.29 -0.59 3.32
CA TYR A 258 -17.35 0.23 2.76
C TYR A 258 -17.73 1.39 3.70
N VAL A 259 -17.93 1.09 4.98
CA VAL A 259 -18.25 2.12 6.00
C VAL A 259 -17.11 3.13 6.16
N ALA A 260 -15.85 2.71 6.07
CA ALA A 260 -14.72 3.62 6.15
C ALA A 260 -14.69 4.66 5.01
N GLU A 261 -15.02 4.25 3.78
CA GLU A 261 -15.13 5.17 2.63
C GLU A 261 -16.29 6.17 2.79
N ILE A 262 -17.41 5.71 3.33
CA ILE A 262 -18.55 6.58 3.69
C ILE A 262 -18.13 7.64 4.70
N GLN A 263 -17.48 7.24 5.79
CA GLN A 263 -17.07 8.14 6.86
C GLN A 263 -16.06 9.17 6.34
N LYS A 264 -15.16 8.75 5.45
CA LYS A 264 -14.22 9.65 4.76
C LYS A 264 -14.92 10.72 3.91
N SER A 265 -16.07 10.40 3.31
CA SER A 265 -16.87 11.35 2.54
C SER A 265 -17.70 12.32 3.40
N GLY A 266 -17.65 12.19 4.73
CA GLY A 266 -18.43 13.02 5.66
C GLY A 266 -19.89 12.56 5.82
N GLY A 267 -20.23 11.36 5.36
CA GLY A 267 -21.57 10.78 5.53
C GLY A 267 -21.81 10.31 6.97
N GLU A 268 -22.87 10.80 7.61
CA GLU A 268 -23.28 10.37 8.96
C GLU A 268 -24.39 9.29 8.95
N LYS A 269 -25.11 9.10 7.83
CA LYS A 269 -26.24 8.18 7.71
C LYS A 269 -26.13 7.31 6.47
N LEU A 270 -26.32 6.00 6.63
CA LEU A 270 -26.15 4.97 5.60
C LEU A 270 -27.17 5.01 4.44
N ASP A 271 -28.04 6.01 4.41
CA ASP A 271 -29.34 5.84 3.75
C ASP A 271 -29.41 6.40 2.33
N PHE A 272 -28.47 7.26 1.89
CA PHE A 272 -28.52 7.84 0.52
C PHE A 272 -27.12 8.21 -0.02
N TYR A 273 -26.45 7.25 -0.66
CA TYR A 273 -25.18 7.47 -1.37
C TYR A 273 -25.32 7.48 -2.88
N GLU A 274 -26.53 7.53 -3.45
CA GLU A 274 -26.73 7.56 -4.92
C GLU A 274 -25.90 8.66 -5.62
N ASN A 275 -25.67 9.78 -4.94
CA ASN A 275 -24.90 10.91 -5.46
C ASN A 275 -23.41 10.89 -5.10
N LEU A 276 -22.98 9.95 -4.25
CA LEU A 276 -21.60 9.74 -3.88
C LEU A 276 -21.05 8.56 -4.67
N LYS A 277 -19.78 8.64 -5.08
CA LYS A 277 -19.10 7.56 -5.77
C LYS A 277 -17.79 7.27 -5.05
N PHE A 278 -17.69 6.05 -4.54
CA PHE A 278 -16.47 5.47 -4.01
C PHE A 278 -15.74 4.73 -5.13
N ARG A 279 -14.45 4.47 -4.94
CA ARG A 279 -13.63 3.78 -5.93
C ARG A 279 -13.15 2.45 -5.38
N SER A 280 -13.43 1.41 -6.13
CA SER A 280 -13.12 0.03 -5.83
C SER A 280 -11.62 -0.24 -5.98
N VAL A 281 -11.17 -1.41 -5.54
CA VAL A 281 -9.77 -1.85 -5.67
C VAL A 281 -9.34 -1.94 -7.14
N THR A 282 -10.22 -2.42 -8.00
CA THR A 282 -9.99 -2.48 -9.46
C THR A 282 -10.19 -1.13 -10.16
N GLY A 283 -10.57 -0.10 -9.40
CA GLY A 283 -10.78 1.25 -9.92
C GLY A 283 -12.18 1.51 -10.46
N ALA A 284 -13.12 0.58 -10.31
CA ALA A 284 -14.52 0.78 -10.67
C ALA A 284 -15.22 1.72 -9.68
N ASP A 285 -16.21 2.48 -10.15
CA ASP A 285 -17.07 3.27 -9.27
C ASP A 285 -18.07 2.36 -8.56
N TYR A 286 -18.38 2.66 -7.30
CA TYR A 286 -19.48 2.03 -6.57
C TYR A 286 -20.07 3.01 -5.55
N ASN A 287 -21.28 2.75 -5.07
CA ASN A 287 -21.96 3.61 -4.09
C ASN A 287 -22.83 2.85 -3.09
N HIS A 288 -23.02 1.54 -3.28
CA HIS A 288 -23.71 0.66 -2.34
C HIS A 288 -22.89 -0.61 -2.12
N TRP A 289 -23.33 -1.43 -1.17
CA TRP A 289 -22.70 -2.70 -0.82
C TRP A 289 -23.77 -3.78 -0.61
N LEU A 290 -23.54 -4.97 -1.17
CA LEU A 290 -24.45 -6.11 -1.10
C LEU A 290 -23.79 -7.26 -0.35
N PRO A 291 -24.29 -7.68 0.83
CA PRO A 291 -23.73 -8.80 1.56
C PRO A 291 -23.80 -10.10 0.75
N LEU A 292 -22.72 -10.88 0.80
CA LEU A 292 -22.66 -12.19 0.18
C LEU A 292 -23.06 -13.27 1.20
N TYR A 293 -23.87 -14.24 0.80
CA TYR A 293 -24.04 -15.46 1.60
C TYR A 293 -22.90 -16.43 1.28
N ILE A 294 -21.97 -16.64 2.22
CA ILE A 294 -20.88 -17.62 2.07
C ILE A 294 -21.22 -18.91 2.83
N ASN A 295 -21.63 -18.80 4.09
CA ASN A 295 -22.08 -19.90 4.93
C ASN A 295 -22.98 -19.37 6.06
N ALA A 296 -23.59 -20.28 6.84
CA ALA A 296 -24.48 -19.91 7.93
C ALA A 296 -23.83 -19.02 8.99
N ASN A 297 -22.52 -19.19 9.28
CA ASN A 297 -21.83 -18.37 10.25
C ASN A 297 -21.63 -16.93 9.75
N HIS A 298 -21.13 -16.79 8.53
CA HIS A 298 -20.97 -15.52 7.84
C HIS A 298 -22.31 -14.79 7.65
N PHE A 299 -23.38 -15.52 7.33
CA PHE A 299 -24.72 -14.96 7.24
C PHE A 299 -25.22 -14.39 8.58
N ARG A 300 -25.00 -15.10 9.69
CA ARG A 300 -25.35 -14.58 11.03
C ARG A 300 -24.61 -13.28 11.35
N GLN A 301 -23.35 -13.14 10.93
CA GLN A 301 -22.60 -11.90 11.06
C GLN A 301 -23.19 -10.77 10.18
N GLY A 302 -23.66 -11.11 8.98
CA GLY A 302 -24.31 -10.16 8.08
C GLY A 302 -25.74 -9.78 8.48
N GLN A 303 -26.46 -10.62 9.23
CA GLN A 303 -27.84 -10.35 9.63
C GLN A 303 -27.99 -9.06 10.44
N THR A 304 -27.05 -8.78 11.35
CA THR A 304 -27.05 -7.55 12.14
C THR A 304 -26.80 -6.30 11.29
N ILE A 305 -26.21 -6.46 10.11
CA ILE A 305 -25.96 -5.36 9.16
C ILE A 305 -27.21 -5.12 8.30
N ILE A 306 -27.92 -6.17 7.89
CA ILE A 306 -29.10 -6.07 7.02
C ILE A 306 -30.35 -5.56 7.76
N GLN A 307 -30.43 -5.83 9.07
CA GLN A 307 -31.59 -5.48 9.90
C GLN A 307 -31.56 -4.06 10.48
N ASN A 308 -30.44 -3.35 10.34
CA ASN A 308 -30.25 -1.96 10.78
C ASN A 308 -30.15 -1.03 9.58
#